data_AF-A0A7S2IZD3-F1
#
_entry.id   AF-A0A7S2IZD3-F1
#
_cell.length_a   1.000
_cell.length_b   1.000
_cell.length_c   1.000
_cell.angle_alpha   90.00
_cell.angle_beta   90.00
_cell.angle_gamma   90.00
#
_symmetry.space_group_name_H-M   'P 1'
#
loop_
_entity.id
_entity.type
_entity.pdbx_description
1 polymer ?
#
loop_
_entity_poly.entity_id
_entity_poly.type
_entity_poly.pdbx_seq_one_letter_code
_entity_poly.pdbx_strand_id
1 'polypeptide(L)'
;IRTQPEVPEPLKGGTVVETCTRKQLTNEDDLKKWLSDRGLDTSDWGTGNTKSVKKLYDEIAGDESGLELWKKKTGELQPVRVTHVLRAKVCSPESHKRGIFLLNTWQQYGDGRKRIRNGLLSEKLTISEMPLEKHLHEVCERAVTEEEMQ
;
A
#
# COMPACT_ATOMS: atom_id res chain seq x y z
N ILE A 1 12.39 20.60 -2.28
CA ILE A 1 11.01 20.89 -1.83
C ILE A 1 10.29 19.55 -1.76
N ARG A 2 10.03 18.98 -0.57
CA ARG A 2 9.18 17.79 -0.44
C ARG A 2 7.74 18.24 -0.67
N THR A 3 7.26 18.12 -1.89
CA THR A 3 5.83 18.26 -2.17
C THR A 3 5.11 17.15 -1.39
N GLN A 4 4.18 17.53 -0.51
CA GLN A 4 3.27 16.56 0.09
C GLN A 4 2.63 15.74 -1.03
N PRO A 5 2.50 14.41 -0.87
CA PRO A 5 1.88 13.57 -1.88
C PRO A 5 0.48 14.12 -2.20
N GLU A 6 0.18 14.32 -3.48
CA GLU A 6 -1.15 14.74 -3.89
C GLU A 6 -2.13 13.63 -3.53
N VAL A 7 -3.05 13.94 -2.62
CA VAL A 7 -4.11 13.03 -2.21
C VAL A 7 -5.23 13.10 -3.24
N PRO A 8 -5.60 11.98 -3.89
CA PRO A 8 -6.65 11.97 -4.90
C PRO A 8 -8.04 12.18 -4.28
N GLU A 9 -9.02 12.51 -5.13
CA GLU A 9 -10.45 12.44 -4.75
C GLU A 9 -10.82 11.03 -4.25
N PRO A 10 -11.72 10.88 -3.26
CA PRO A 10 -12.51 11.93 -2.60
C PRO A 10 -11.81 12.62 -1.42
N LEU A 11 -10.53 12.32 -1.18
CA LEU A 11 -9.77 12.78 -0.03
C LEU A 11 -9.03 14.11 -0.28
N LYS A 12 -9.13 14.67 -1.50
CA LYS A 12 -8.48 15.93 -1.87
C LYS A 12 -8.95 17.07 -0.98
N GLY A 13 -8.00 17.75 -0.34
CA GLY A 13 -8.27 18.81 0.64
C GLY A 13 -8.87 18.34 1.96
N GLY A 14 -8.95 17.02 2.18
CA GLY A 14 -9.23 16.43 3.49
C GLY A 14 -8.00 16.45 4.40
N THR A 15 -8.22 16.10 5.66
CA THR A 15 -7.16 16.04 6.68
C THR A 15 -7.21 14.72 7.44
N VAL A 16 -6.06 14.14 7.74
CA VAL A 16 -5.96 13.03 8.71
C VAL A 16 -6.39 13.53 10.08
N VAL A 17 -7.33 12.83 10.72
CA VAL A 17 -7.80 13.15 12.08
C VAL A 17 -7.34 12.12 13.11
N GLU A 18 -7.07 10.89 12.69
CA GLU A 18 -6.58 9.82 13.55
C GLU A 18 -5.72 8.88 12.72
N THR A 19 -4.63 8.38 13.30
CA THR A 19 -3.89 7.22 12.78
C THR A 19 -4.09 6.08 13.74
N CYS A 20 -4.65 4.97 13.25
CA CYS A 20 -4.84 3.78 14.04
C CYS A 20 -3.48 3.13 14.30
N THR A 21 -3.16 2.91 15.57
CA THR A 21 -1.90 2.33 16.01
C THR A 21 -2.08 0.87 16.40
N ARG A 22 -1.02 0.07 16.30
CA ARG A 22 -1.00 -1.32 16.79
C ARG A 22 -1.40 -1.47 18.26
N LYS A 23 -1.22 -0.42 19.08
CA LYS A 23 -1.65 -0.45 20.49
C LYS A 23 -3.17 -0.49 20.64
N GLN A 24 -3.91 0.02 19.64
CA GLN A 24 -5.37 0.03 19.63
C GLN A 24 -5.98 -1.22 19.02
N LEU A 25 -5.19 -2.00 18.25
CA LEU A 25 -5.64 -3.20 17.54
C LEU A 25 -4.84 -4.41 18.03
N THR A 26 -5.37 -5.14 19.01
CA THR A 26 -4.72 -6.35 19.53
C THR A 26 -5.14 -7.62 18.78
N ASN A 27 -6.28 -7.57 18.09
CA ASN A 27 -6.84 -8.67 17.32
C ASN A 27 -7.76 -8.14 16.19
N GLU A 28 -8.30 -9.06 15.40
CA GLU A 28 -9.20 -8.76 14.28
C GLU A 28 -10.51 -8.10 14.72
N ASP A 29 -11.07 -8.47 15.87
CA ASP A 29 -12.36 -7.96 16.33
C ASP A 29 -12.25 -6.51 16.83
N ASP A 30 -11.10 -6.12 17.40
CA ASP A 30 -10.78 -4.71 17.68
C ASP A 30 -10.82 -3.88 16.39
N LEU A 31 -10.29 -4.42 15.29
CA LEU A 31 -10.30 -3.75 13.99
C LEU A 31 -11.72 -3.66 13.42
N LYS A 32 -12.51 -4.74 13.48
CA LYS A 32 -13.93 -4.70 13.08
C LYS A 32 -14.69 -3.63 13.85
N LYS A 33 -14.48 -3.56 15.17
CA LYS A 33 -15.10 -2.55 16.02
C LYS A 33 -14.63 -1.14 15.65
N TRP A 34 -13.33 -0.93 15.46
CA TRP A 34 -12.78 0.37 15.08
C TRP A 34 -13.38 0.88 13.77
N LEU A 35 -13.56 0.00 12.77
CA LEU A 35 -14.18 0.33 11.48
C LEU A 35 -15.68 0.60 11.60
N SER A 36 -16.41 -0.24 12.35
CA SER A 36 -17.85 -0.10 12.58
C SER A 36 -18.19 1.18 13.35
N ASP A 37 -17.42 1.52 14.39
CA ASP A 37 -17.55 2.78 15.15
C ASP A 37 -17.38 4.03 14.24
N ARG A 38 -16.78 3.86 13.05
CA ARG A 38 -16.54 4.90 12.03
C ARG A 38 -17.45 4.74 10.80
N GLY A 39 -18.49 3.92 10.90
CA GLY A 39 -19.53 3.76 9.88
C GLY A 39 -19.14 2.87 8.70
N LEU A 40 -18.06 2.10 8.79
CA LEU A 40 -17.68 1.13 7.76
C LEU A 40 -18.18 -0.27 8.12
N ASP A 41 -19.20 -0.75 7.40
CA ASP A 41 -19.64 -2.14 7.48
C ASP A 41 -18.65 -3.04 6.73
N THR A 42 -18.25 -4.13 7.39
CA THR A 42 -17.32 -5.14 6.86
C THR A 42 -17.95 -6.52 6.79
N SER A 43 -19.28 -6.64 6.92
CA SER A 43 -20.01 -7.91 6.99
C SER A 43 -19.84 -8.79 5.75
N ASP A 44 -19.63 -8.18 4.58
CA ASP A 44 -19.42 -8.85 3.29
C ASP A 44 -17.93 -9.13 2.98
N TRP A 45 -17.00 -8.66 3.81
CA TRP A 45 -15.57 -8.85 3.60
C TRP A 45 -15.16 -10.32 3.79
N GLY A 46 -14.19 -10.77 3.00
CA GLY A 46 -13.75 -12.18 3.02
C GLY A 46 -14.65 -13.13 2.22
N THR A 47 -15.69 -12.61 1.56
CA THR A 47 -16.52 -13.38 0.63
C THR A 47 -16.09 -13.15 -0.82
N GLY A 48 -16.20 -14.18 -1.66
CA GLY A 48 -15.81 -14.11 -3.07
C GLY A 48 -14.32 -13.77 -3.27
N ASN A 49 -14.05 -12.66 -3.96
CA ASN A 49 -12.69 -12.16 -4.24
C ASN A 49 -12.24 -11.04 -3.28
N THR A 50 -13.05 -10.71 -2.28
CA THR A 50 -12.77 -9.61 -1.34
C THR A 50 -11.91 -10.13 -0.19
N LYS A 51 -10.89 -9.35 0.21
CA LYS A 51 -10.06 -9.67 1.39
C LYS A 51 -10.89 -9.58 2.68
N SER A 52 -10.57 -10.42 3.67
CA SER A 52 -11.22 -10.38 4.99
C SER A 52 -10.64 -9.28 5.87
N VAL A 53 -11.35 -8.95 6.96
CA VAL A 53 -10.83 -8.05 8.00
C VAL A 53 -9.57 -8.64 8.64
N LYS A 54 -9.51 -9.96 8.84
CA LYS A 54 -8.29 -10.64 9.27
C LYS A 54 -7.08 -10.28 8.40
N LYS A 55 -7.24 -10.29 7.08
CA LYS A 55 -6.13 -9.97 6.16
C LYS A 55 -5.68 -8.52 6.31
N LEU A 56 -6.61 -7.58 6.51
CA LEU A 56 -6.24 -6.19 6.80
C LEU A 56 -5.53 -6.06 8.16
N TYR A 57 -6.01 -6.76 9.18
CA TYR A 57 -5.37 -6.81 10.49
C TYR A 57 -3.94 -7.35 10.39
N ASP A 58 -3.74 -8.48 9.70
CA ASP A 58 -2.43 -9.09 9.49
C ASP A 58 -1.47 -8.11 8.77
N GLU A 59 -1.94 -7.36 7.77
CA GLU A 59 -1.14 -6.34 7.08
C GLU A 59 -0.72 -5.18 8.00
N ILE A 60 -1.60 -4.71 8.88
CA ILE A 60 -1.28 -3.66 9.87
C ILE A 60 -0.35 -4.21 10.97
N ALA A 61 -0.62 -5.42 11.44
CA ALA A 61 0.22 -6.11 12.42
C ALA A 61 1.61 -6.43 11.85
N GLY A 62 1.77 -6.58 10.54
CA GLY A 62 3.04 -6.78 9.84
C GLY A 62 3.76 -5.51 9.38
N ASP A 63 3.27 -4.31 9.72
CA ASP A 63 3.81 -3.01 9.22
C ASP A 63 3.73 -2.88 7.69
N GLU A 64 2.94 -3.70 7.01
CA GLU A 64 2.82 -3.60 5.56
C GLU A 64 1.82 -2.52 5.12
N SER A 65 0.96 -2.08 6.03
CA SER A 65 0.02 -0.98 5.79
C SER A 65 -0.32 -0.25 7.08
N GLY A 66 -0.61 1.05 6.96
CA GLY A 66 -1.23 1.84 8.00
C GLY A 66 -2.75 1.92 7.82
N LEU A 67 -3.44 2.38 8.86
CA LEU A 67 -4.86 2.71 8.81
C LEU A 67 -5.05 4.12 9.37
N GLU A 68 -5.60 5.00 8.55
CA GLU A 68 -5.87 6.39 8.90
C GLU A 68 -7.36 6.68 8.83
N LEU A 69 -7.83 7.61 9.66
CA LEU A 69 -9.14 8.21 9.53
C LEU A 69 -8.97 9.60 8.93
N TRP A 70 -9.60 9.80 7.78
CA TRP A 70 -9.60 11.08 7.09
C TRP A 70 -10.92 11.79 7.31
N LYS A 71 -10.87 13.11 7.50
CA LYS A 71 -12.04 13.98 7.39
C LYS A 71 -12.03 14.60 5.99
N LYS A 72 -13.00 14.24 5.17
CA LYS A 72 -13.21 14.82 3.84
C LYS A 72 -13.54 16.31 3.96
N LYS A 73 -13.39 17.05 2.85
CA LYS A 73 -13.81 18.46 2.77
C LYS A 73 -15.30 18.66 3.11
N THR A 74 -16.13 17.65 2.86
CA THR A 74 -17.56 17.62 3.21
C THR A 74 -17.81 17.46 4.72
N GLY A 75 -16.79 17.14 5.50
CA GLY A 75 -16.86 16.89 6.93
C GLY A 75 -17.07 15.41 7.32
N GLU A 76 -17.36 14.55 6.35
CA GLU A 76 -17.56 13.11 6.56
C GLU A 76 -16.23 12.39 6.83
N LEU A 77 -16.27 11.40 7.72
CA LEU A 77 -15.12 10.59 8.08
C LEU A 77 -14.98 9.39 7.14
N GLN A 78 -13.74 9.06 6.79
CA GLN A 78 -13.44 7.93 5.89
C GLN A 78 -12.19 7.19 6.39
N PRO A 79 -12.32 5.91 6.78
CA PRO A 79 -11.19 5.02 6.97
C PRO A 79 -10.40 4.82 5.66
N VAL A 80 -9.07 4.90 5.75
CA VAL A 80 -8.16 4.79 4.60
C VAL A 80 -7.01 3.87 4.97
N ARG A 81 -6.87 2.78 4.21
CA ARG A 81 -5.70 1.92 4.25
C ARG A 81 -4.55 2.59 3.50
N VAL A 82 -3.44 2.83 4.17
CA VAL A 82 -2.26 3.50 3.61
C VAL A 82 -1.17 2.47 3.36
N THR A 83 -0.61 2.47 2.14
CA THR A 83 0.53 1.63 1.78
C THR A 83 1.59 2.46 1.09
N HIS A 84 2.84 2.25 1.47
CA HIS A 84 3.97 2.85 0.78
C HIS A 84 4.46 1.91 -0.31
N VAL A 85 4.76 2.47 -1.48
CA VAL A 85 5.18 1.69 -2.65
C VAL A 85 6.33 2.44 -3.33
N LEU A 86 7.48 1.77 -3.49
CA LEU A 86 8.51 2.21 -4.40
C LEU A 86 8.01 1.98 -5.83
N ARG A 87 8.12 3.00 -6.70
CA ARG A 87 8.01 2.81 -8.15
C ARG A 87 9.29 3.33 -8.80
N ALA A 88 10.00 2.46 -9.52
CA ALA A 88 11.31 2.76 -10.05
C ALA A 88 11.35 2.63 -11.58
N LYS A 89 12.06 3.57 -12.23
CA LYS A 89 12.50 3.43 -13.62
C LYS A 89 13.89 2.80 -13.62
N VAL A 90 13.95 1.51 -13.95
CA VAL A 90 15.23 0.78 -14.02
C VAL A 90 15.82 0.97 -15.41
N CYS A 91 17.03 1.52 -15.47
CA CYS A 91 17.72 1.81 -16.73
C CYS A 91 19.23 1.97 -16.51
N SER A 92 20.03 1.74 -17.55
CA SER A 92 21.43 2.17 -17.56
C SER A 92 21.54 3.71 -17.67
N PRO A 93 22.65 4.33 -17.27
CA PRO A 93 22.85 5.77 -17.41
C PRO A 93 22.63 6.30 -18.85
N GLU A 94 23.07 5.55 -19.86
CA GLU A 94 22.91 5.90 -21.28
C GLU A 94 21.45 5.80 -21.73
N SER A 95 20.73 4.80 -21.22
CA SER A 95 19.31 4.61 -21.50
C SER A 95 18.45 5.68 -20.82
N HIS A 96 18.79 6.06 -19.59
CA HIS A 96 18.16 7.15 -18.87
C HIS A 96 18.22 8.47 -19.64
N LYS A 97 19.40 8.81 -20.20
CA LYS A 97 19.58 10.00 -21.05
C LYS A 97 18.68 10.01 -22.29
N ARG A 98 18.26 8.83 -22.77
CA ARG A 98 17.35 8.66 -23.92
C ARG A 98 15.89 8.44 -23.50
N GLY A 99 15.57 8.46 -22.20
CA GLY A 99 14.23 8.18 -21.69
C GLY A 99 13.80 6.72 -21.80
N ILE A 100 14.74 5.77 -21.93
CA ILE A 100 14.50 4.34 -22.07
C ILE A 100 14.66 3.65 -20.71
N PHE A 101 13.67 2.84 -20.31
CA PHE A 101 13.66 2.10 -19.06
C PHE A 101 12.89 0.79 -19.19
N LEU A 102 13.13 -0.14 -18.26
CA LEU A 102 12.41 -1.41 -18.19
C LEU A 102 10.97 -1.20 -17.70
N LEU A 103 10.03 -1.90 -18.33
CA LEU A 103 8.62 -1.91 -17.98
C LEU A 103 8.18 -3.34 -17.68
N ASN A 104 7.53 -3.55 -16.54
CA ASN A 104 6.93 -4.84 -16.21
C ASN A 104 5.61 -4.98 -16.99
N THR A 105 5.60 -5.88 -17.97
CA THR A 105 4.43 -6.14 -18.82
C THR A 105 3.44 -7.13 -18.20
N TRP A 106 3.93 -8.17 -17.51
CA TRP A 106 3.08 -9.19 -16.90
C TRP A 106 3.78 -9.86 -15.70
N GLN A 107 3.00 -10.42 -14.78
CA GLN A 107 3.44 -11.25 -13.66
C GLN A 107 2.64 -12.54 -13.63
N GLN A 108 3.25 -13.63 -13.17
CA GLN A 108 2.56 -14.88 -12.83
C GLN A 108 2.69 -15.13 -11.33
N TYR A 109 1.57 -15.44 -10.68
CA TYR A 109 1.54 -15.79 -9.26
C TYR A 109 1.85 -17.28 -9.06
N GLY A 110 2.18 -17.70 -7.84
CA GLY A 110 2.43 -19.11 -7.49
C GLY A 110 1.25 -20.04 -7.80
N ASP A 111 0.03 -19.51 -7.82
CA ASP A 111 -1.19 -20.23 -8.25
C ASP A 111 -1.34 -20.37 -9.78
N GLY A 112 -0.34 -19.90 -10.55
CA GLY A 112 -0.32 -19.93 -12.01
C GLY A 112 -1.12 -18.81 -12.70
N ARG A 113 -1.86 -17.98 -11.95
CA ARG A 113 -2.62 -16.87 -12.54
C ARG A 113 -1.67 -15.83 -13.12
N LYS A 114 -1.99 -15.32 -14.29
CA LYS A 114 -1.22 -14.27 -14.97
C LYS A 114 -1.97 -12.95 -14.92
N ARG A 115 -1.24 -11.86 -14.69
CA ARG A 115 -1.80 -10.50 -14.68
C ARG A 115 -0.97 -9.58 -15.55
N ILE A 116 -1.63 -8.90 -16.48
CA ILE A 116 -1.05 -7.79 -17.24
C ILE A 116 -0.82 -6.62 -16.28
N ARG A 117 0.39 -6.07 -16.28
CA ARG A 117 0.81 -4.96 -15.41
C ARG A 117 0.98 -3.67 -16.20
N ASN A 118 1.78 -3.71 -17.27
CA ASN A 118 2.19 -2.55 -18.07
C ASN A 118 2.61 -1.35 -17.21
N GLY A 119 3.42 -1.61 -16.18
CA GLY A 119 3.78 -0.65 -15.16
C GLY A 119 5.27 -0.62 -14.87
N LEU A 120 5.71 0.44 -14.18
CA LEU A 120 7.06 0.50 -13.63
C LEU A 120 7.27 -0.63 -12.63
N LEU A 121 8.54 -1.01 -12.45
CA LEU A 121 8.91 -1.90 -11.36
C LEU A 121 8.43 -1.26 -10.05
N SER A 122 7.71 -2.05 -9.26
CA SER A 122 7.04 -1.57 -8.06
C SER A 122 7.25 -2.55 -6.93
N GLU A 123 7.60 -2.05 -5.76
CA GLU A 123 7.81 -2.84 -4.56
C GLU A 123 7.04 -2.24 -3.40
N LYS A 124 6.32 -3.09 -2.66
CA LYS A 124 5.58 -2.66 -1.46
C LYS A 124 6.59 -2.44 -0.34
N LEU A 125 6.50 -1.30 0.33
CA LEU A 125 7.35 -0.96 1.47
C LEU A 125 6.61 -1.25 2.77
N THR A 126 7.37 -1.64 3.79
CA THR A 126 6.88 -1.63 5.17
C THR A 126 7.00 -0.24 5.78
N ILE A 127 6.26 0.02 6.86
CA ILE A 127 6.32 1.30 7.59
C ILE A 127 7.73 1.53 8.16
N SER A 128 8.43 0.46 8.58
CA SER A 128 9.79 0.54 9.14
C SER A 128 10.85 0.86 8.09
N GLU A 129 10.58 0.64 6.80
CA GLU A 129 11.45 1.02 5.68
C GLU A 129 11.37 2.53 5.35
N MET A 130 10.58 3.30 6.12
CA MET A 130 10.46 4.74 5.97
C MET A 130 11.36 5.46 7.00
N PRO A 131 12.21 6.44 6.59
CA PRO A 131 12.28 7.03 5.25
C PRO A 131 13.11 6.17 4.26
N LEU A 132 12.59 6.00 3.05
CA LEU A 132 13.13 5.12 2.00
C LEU A 132 14.61 5.36 1.71
N GLU A 133 15.11 6.59 1.83
CA GLU A 133 16.50 6.94 1.53
C GLU A 133 17.52 6.12 2.36
N LYS A 134 17.12 5.63 3.55
CA LYS A 134 17.95 4.78 4.41
C LYS A 134 17.95 3.31 4.01
N HIS A 135 16.95 2.88 3.24
CA HIS A 135 16.68 1.47 2.90
C HIS A 135 16.70 1.24 1.38
N LEU A 136 17.04 2.26 0.59
CA LEU A 136 16.86 2.25 -0.86
C LEU A 136 17.58 1.09 -1.54
N HIS A 137 18.80 0.76 -1.09
CA HIS A 137 19.59 -0.32 -1.69
C HIS A 137 18.91 -1.68 -1.48
N GLU A 138 18.56 -2.01 -0.23
CA GLU A 138 17.90 -3.28 0.14
C GLU A 138 16.55 -3.44 -0.57
N VAL A 139 15.75 -2.37 -0.60
CA VAL A 139 14.45 -2.36 -1.28
C VAL A 139 14.63 -2.52 -2.80
N CYS A 140 15.61 -1.85 -3.41
CA CYS A 140 15.86 -1.98 -4.84
C CYS A 140 16.30 -3.40 -5.20
N GLU A 141 17.15 -4.02 -4.38
CA GLU A 141 17.60 -5.40 -4.58
C GLU A 141 16.40 -6.37 -4.56
N ARG A 142 15.54 -6.28 -3.53
CA ARG A 142 14.30 -7.07 -3.44
C ARG A 142 13.36 -6.83 -4.63
N ALA A 143 13.28 -5.60 -5.12
CA ALA A 143 12.43 -5.27 -6.25
C ALA A 143 12.90 -5.88 -7.58
N VAL A 144 14.22 -6.08 -7.75
CA VAL A 144 14.81 -6.58 -9.01
C VAL A 144 15.14 -8.07 -9.00
N THR A 145 15.13 -8.73 -7.83
CA THR A 145 15.27 -10.17 -7.75
C THR A 145 14.10 -10.88 -8.43
N GLU A 146 14.39 -11.99 -9.09
CA GLU A 146 13.33 -12.88 -9.59
C GLU A 146 12.44 -13.25 -8.40
N GLU A 147 11.13 -13.04 -8.52
CA GLU A 147 10.18 -13.65 -7.58
C GLU A 147 10.36 -15.16 -7.72
N GLU A 148 11.15 -15.76 -6.82
CA GLU A 148 11.21 -17.21 -6.69
C GLU A 148 9.77 -17.68 -6.53
N MET A 149 9.31 -18.47 -7.51
CA MET A 149 7.96 -19.00 -7.56
C MET A 149 7.76 -19.93 -6.34
N GLN A 150 7.35 -19.36 -5.21
CA GLN A 150 6.84 -20.10 -4.06
C GLN A 150 5.42 -20.60 -4.32
#